data_AF-A0A0H2RWK8-F1
#
_entry.id   AF-A0A0H2RWK8-F1
#
_cell.length_a   1.000
_cell.length_b   1.000
_cell.length_c   1.000
_cell.angle_alpha   90.00
_cell.angle_beta   90.00
_cell.angle_gamma   90.00
#
_symmetry.space_group_name_H-M   'P 1'
#
loop_
_entity.id
_entity.type
_entity.pdbx_description
1 polymer ?
#
loop_
_entity_poly.entity_id
_entity_poly.type
_entity_poly.pdbx_seq_one_letter_code
_entity_poly.pdbx_strand_id
1 'polypeptide(L)'
;METSSLHDDSSDASNTSKELFASLIVEREISFEAVERILLAIKGGTFLFEEVKFSAEGLRIENVTQSTQTDAETQRIFGSYLQIVSLNPTEKLLALLVADASIFLKGMQRILLAVAADSLKTEELLSESMESLIFYRQKMRQRVLFESGRSSAFTQTFPRFILEALVDLLADTATPLRLPAQECIVGILERGNKKLHMQARESRRILECLALVHPSWTTTVYRALGRSVFISRAYHHNGRSPWTYRLLNPVYGAWTRDLEFELGPEHFNSNKAQYYLFVKNIPHRFPNLRSISMACNQVEGEVFPETLKMLLKLQDLEDMEIEYGALFSYNLENSASIFETLALFPRLQTLRLVLWPSALDELKIPSELAPLISTLRIRTLQLTAPRGRHFEDTLTSIPKLIWTRQIDDPKDAFSLTISQLDRLPRTFVSMSDRDKQSLTTLHVECTGETLWDPVLHNLEQFKSLRDVETVSKIPFSEVILESLPSSVESFLVAFPRTTSFSDVDQMLEKHISRGGLPSLKNLRVVRLYFDDKEYAYRRVKISSSIPLISVACQGRGIEYSAWF
;
A
#
# COMPACT_ATOMS: atom_id res chain seq x y z
N MET A 1 7.47 3.11 30.42
CA MET A 1 6.83 2.50 31.59
C MET A 1 5.62 3.35 31.91
N GLU A 2 4.48 2.96 31.36
CA GLU A 2 3.13 3.38 31.76
C GLU A 2 2.22 2.33 31.13
N THR A 3 1.76 1.41 31.98
CA THR A 3 0.90 0.29 31.62
C THR A 3 -0.50 0.83 31.38
N SER A 4 -0.92 0.90 30.11
CA SER A 4 -2.33 1.10 29.80
C SER A 4 -3.10 -0.09 30.37
N SER A 5 -4.01 0.21 31.28
CA SER A 5 -4.91 -0.71 31.97
C SER A 5 -5.59 -1.68 31.00
N LEU A 6 -5.14 -2.94 31.01
CA LEU A 6 -6.01 -4.06 30.75
C LEU A 6 -7.11 -3.99 31.81
N HIS A 7 -8.32 -3.63 31.42
CA HIS A 7 -9.47 -3.91 32.27
C HIS A 7 -9.49 -5.42 32.52
N ASP A 8 -9.45 -5.74 33.80
CA ASP A 8 -9.55 -7.07 34.36
C ASP A 8 -11.00 -7.53 34.18
N ASP A 9 -11.30 -8.16 33.04
CA ASP A 9 -12.56 -8.89 32.85
C ASP A 9 -12.47 -10.19 33.68
N SER A 10 -12.65 -10.04 34.98
CA SER A 10 -12.78 -11.14 35.93
C SER A 10 -14.17 -11.79 35.80
N SER A 11 -14.29 -12.83 34.98
CA SER A 11 -15.14 -14.00 35.24
C SER A 11 -14.95 -15.03 34.11
N ASP A 12 -14.05 -15.99 34.32
CA ASP A 12 -13.90 -17.19 33.48
C ASP A 12 -15.07 -18.17 33.77
N ALA A 13 -16.30 -17.76 33.44
CA ALA A 13 -17.29 -18.69 32.96
C ALA A 13 -17.04 -18.82 31.45
N SER A 14 -16.94 -20.05 30.93
CA SER A 14 -16.95 -20.32 29.49
C SER A 14 -18.17 -19.62 28.89
N ASN A 15 -17.94 -18.51 28.19
CA ASN A 15 -19.01 -17.72 27.61
C ASN A 15 -19.36 -18.34 26.24
N THR A 16 -20.15 -19.42 26.32
CA THR A 16 -20.54 -20.25 25.19
C THR A 16 -21.27 -19.44 24.12
N SER A 17 -22.00 -18.39 24.52
CA SER A 17 -22.68 -17.47 23.60
C SER A 17 -21.70 -16.70 22.71
N LYS A 18 -20.65 -16.12 23.30
CA LYS A 18 -19.58 -15.42 22.55
C LYS A 18 -18.82 -16.38 21.63
N GLU A 19 -18.50 -17.57 22.12
CA GLU A 19 -17.81 -18.61 21.33
C GLU A 19 -18.60 -19.04 20.11
N LEU A 20 -19.92 -19.24 20.27
CA LEU A 20 -20.82 -19.61 19.19
C LEU A 20 -20.85 -18.51 18.12
N PHE A 21 -21.16 -17.27 18.49
CA PHE A 21 -21.24 -16.16 17.53
C PHE A 21 -19.91 -15.91 16.84
N ALA A 22 -18.78 -15.96 17.56
CA ALA A 22 -17.46 -15.88 16.95
C ALA A 22 -17.20 -17.02 15.95
N SER A 23 -17.68 -18.24 16.23
CA SER A 23 -17.61 -19.37 15.30
C SER A 23 -18.44 -19.15 14.05
N LEU A 24 -19.70 -18.71 14.22
CA LEU A 24 -20.64 -18.46 13.12
C LEU A 24 -20.09 -17.39 12.16
N ILE A 25 -19.50 -16.31 12.68
CA ILE A 25 -18.86 -15.25 11.88
C ILE A 25 -17.68 -15.82 11.08
N VAL A 26 -16.80 -16.58 11.73
CA VAL A 26 -15.59 -17.15 11.09
C VAL A 26 -15.94 -18.19 10.02
N GLU A 27 -16.98 -18.98 10.25
CA GLU A 27 -17.49 -20.00 9.34
C GLU A 27 -18.45 -19.43 8.28
N ARG A 28 -18.78 -18.13 8.38
CA ARG A 28 -19.63 -17.40 7.43
C ARG A 28 -21.05 -17.90 7.39
N GLU A 29 -21.50 -18.42 8.52
CA GLU A 29 -22.86 -18.90 8.68
C GLU A 29 -23.80 -17.76 9.12
N ILE A 30 -23.22 -16.62 9.51
CA ILE A 30 -23.90 -15.35 9.80
C ILE A 30 -23.09 -14.17 9.24
N SER A 31 -23.77 -13.16 8.71
CA SER A 31 -23.18 -11.92 8.22
C SER A 31 -22.89 -10.95 9.37
N PHE A 32 -22.01 -9.98 9.13
CA PHE A 32 -21.66 -8.98 10.15
C PHE A 32 -22.86 -8.11 10.52
N GLU A 33 -23.67 -7.75 9.52
CA GLU A 33 -24.88 -6.96 9.70
C GLU A 33 -25.96 -7.73 10.49
N ALA A 34 -26.10 -9.04 10.25
CA ALA A 34 -26.99 -9.89 11.05
C ALA A 34 -26.59 -9.90 12.53
N VAL A 35 -25.31 -10.06 12.84
CA VAL A 35 -24.85 -10.02 14.23
C VAL A 35 -25.11 -8.65 14.86
N GLU A 36 -24.82 -7.56 14.15
CA GLU A 36 -25.09 -6.21 14.64
C GLU A 36 -26.58 -5.97 14.92
N ARG A 37 -27.47 -6.40 14.01
CA ARG A 37 -28.92 -6.34 14.21
C ARG A 37 -29.39 -7.15 15.42
N ILE A 38 -28.85 -8.36 15.61
CA ILE A 38 -29.15 -9.20 16.79
C ILE A 38 -28.67 -8.51 18.07
N LEU A 39 -27.42 -8.03 18.11
CA LEU A 39 -26.87 -7.35 19.30
C LEU A 39 -27.65 -6.07 19.64
N LEU A 40 -28.06 -5.29 18.64
CA LEU A 40 -28.89 -4.10 18.83
C LEU A 40 -30.28 -4.46 19.38
N ALA A 41 -30.90 -5.52 18.86
CA ALA A 41 -32.20 -5.99 19.34
C ALA A 41 -32.12 -6.54 20.79
N ILE A 42 -31.03 -7.24 21.12
CA ILE A 42 -30.73 -7.69 22.48
C ILE A 42 -30.61 -6.49 23.43
N LYS A 43 -29.83 -5.46 23.06
CA LYS A 43 -29.68 -4.23 23.86
C LYS A 43 -30.97 -3.43 23.98
N GLY A 44 -31.81 -3.47 22.95
CA GLY A 44 -33.14 -2.87 22.94
C GLY A 44 -34.19 -3.66 23.72
N GLY A 45 -33.86 -4.86 24.22
CA GLY A 45 -34.80 -5.75 24.91
C GLY A 45 -35.87 -6.35 24.01
N THR A 46 -35.70 -6.27 22.69
CA THR A 46 -36.66 -6.80 21.69
C THR A 46 -36.29 -8.17 21.16
N PHE A 47 -35.16 -8.72 21.64
CA PHE A 47 -34.66 -10.03 21.28
C PHE A 47 -34.18 -10.79 22.52
N LEU A 48 -34.77 -11.96 22.76
CA LEU A 48 -34.43 -12.87 23.85
C LEU A 48 -34.35 -14.29 23.29
N PHE A 49 -33.19 -14.95 23.37
CA PHE A 49 -33.01 -16.31 22.85
C PHE A 49 -33.96 -17.32 23.47
N GLU A 50 -34.35 -17.07 24.71
CA GLU A 50 -35.26 -17.86 25.52
C GLU A 50 -36.69 -17.88 24.94
N GLU A 51 -37.04 -16.94 24.06
CA GLU A 51 -38.33 -16.84 23.39
C GLU A 51 -38.40 -17.63 22.06
N VAL A 52 -37.28 -18.14 21.55
CA VAL A 52 -37.24 -18.84 20.25
C VAL A 52 -37.84 -20.24 20.40
N LYS A 53 -38.93 -20.53 19.67
CA LYS A 53 -39.62 -21.84 19.67
C LYS A 53 -39.45 -22.63 18.38
N PHE A 54 -38.70 -22.12 17.42
CA PHE A 54 -38.35 -22.89 16.22
C PHE A 54 -37.63 -24.18 16.58
N SER A 55 -38.07 -25.31 15.99
CA SER A 55 -37.37 -26.58 16.13
C SER A 55 -36.21 -26.68 15.14
N ALA A 56 -35.02 -27.05 15.63
CA ALA A 56 -33.85 -27.32 14.79
C ALA A 56 -34.07 -28.52 13.84
N GLU A 57 -34.92 -29.47 14.23
CA GLU A 57 -35.23 -30.67 13.43
C GLU A 57 -36.19 -30.36 12.28
N GLY A 58 -37.08 -29.36 12.46
CA GLY A 58 -37.97 -28.84 11.42
C GLY A 58 -37.25 -28.07 10.31
N LEU A 59 -35.95 -27.78 10.49
CA LEU A 59 -35.08 -27.15 9.49
C LEU A 59 -34.34 -28.15 8.59
N ARG A 60 -34.57 -29.46 8.72
CA ARG A 60 -33.95 -30.46 7.82
C ARG A 60 -34.60 -30.36 6.43
N ILE A 61 -33.79 -30.05 5.43
CA ILE A 61 -34.19 -30.02 4.02
C ILE A 61 -34.35 -31.48 3.54
N GLU A 62 -35.41 -32.16 3.95
CA GLU A 62 -35.73 -33.49 3.40
C GLU A 62 -36.70 -33.42 2.21
N ASN A 63 -37.25 -32.23 1.88
CA ASN A 63 -38.27 -32.09 0.83
C ASN A 63 -38.06 -30.96 -0.20
N VAL A 64 -36.85 -30.38 -0.32
CA VAL A 64 -36.51 -29.46 -1.43
C VAL A 64 -35.48 -30.12 -2.36
N THR A 65 -35.76 -31.35 -2.78
CA THR A 65 -35.10 -31.99 -3.93
C THR A 65 -36.12 -32.15 -5.03
N GLN A 66 -36.49 -31.04 -5.66
CA GLN A 66 -37.06 -30.98 -7.00
C GLN A 66 -37.05 -29.52 -7.47
N SER A 67 -35.90 -29.04 -7.94
CA SER A 67 -35.75 -28.18 -9.14
C SER A 67 -34.42 -27.46 -9.11
N THR A 68 -34.02 -26.99 -10.27
CA THR A 68 -32.85 -26.20 -10.68
C THR A 68 -32.65 -24.85 -9.95
N GLN A 69 -33.14 -24.68 -8.72
CA GLN A 69 -33.02 -23.45 -7.95
C GLN A 69 -31.66 -23.31 -7.28
N THR A 70 -31.15 -22.09 -7.26
CA THR A 70 -29.87 -21.75 -6.59
C THR A 70 -30.06 -21.76 -5.06
N ASP A 71 -29.01 -22.06 -4.30
CA ASP A 71 -29.01 -22.09 -2.82
C ASP A 71 -29.61 -20.81 -2.19
N ALA A 72 -29.45 -19.66 -2.85
CA ALA A 72 -29.98 -18.37 -2.41
C ALA A 72 -31.52 -18.28 -2.54
N GLU A 73 -32.10 -18.90 -3.57
CA GLU A 73 -33.54 -18.90 -3.81
C GLU A 73 -34.25 -19.81 -2.80
N THR A 74 -33.65 -20.97 -2.49
CA THR A 74 -34.11 -21.88 -1.44
C THR A 74 -34.08 -21.19 -0.07
N GLN A 75 -33.01 -20.46 0.27
CA GLN A 75 -32.94 -19.69 1.51
C GLN A 75 -34.02 -18.61 1.61
N ARG A 76 -34.27 -17.88 0.52
CA ARG A 76 -35.27 -16.82 0.49
C ARG A 76 -36.69 -17.37 0.72
N ILE A 77 -37.04 -18.45 0.02
CA ILE A 77 -38.34 -19.12 0.17
C ILE A 77 -38.50 -19.63 1.61
N PHE A 78 -37.45 -20.24 2.16
CA PHE A 78 -37.46 -20.76 3.51
C PHE A 78 -37.58 -19.65 4.57
N GLY A 79 -36.84 -18.56 4.40
CA GLY A 79 -36.95 -17.39 5.28
C GLY A 79 -38.33 -16.73 5.23
N SER A 80 -38.94 -16.62 4.04
CA SER A 80 -40.32 -16.14 3.91
C SER A 80 -41.34 -17.05 4.62
N TYR A 81 -41.16 -18.37 4.54
CA TYR A 81 -41.98 -19.31 5.31
C TYR A 81 -41.81 -19.10 6.82
N LEU A 82 -40.58 -19.00 7.31
CA LEU A 82 -40.29 -18.73 8.72
C LEU A 82 -40.96 -17.44 9.21
N GLN A 83 -41.00 -16.39 8.39
CA GLN A 83 -41.64 -15.11 8.75
C GLN A 83 -43.14 -15.28 8.99
N ILE A 84 -43.81 -16.12 8.18
CA ILE A 84 -45.26 -16.39 8.30
C ILE A 84 -45.56 -17.15 9.60
N VAL A 85 -44.70 -18.08 9.99
CA VAL A 85 -44.90 -18.92 11.19
C VAL A 85 -44.31 -18.33 12.47
N SER A 86 -43.61 -17.19 12.40
CA SER A 86 -43.00 -16.52 13.55
C SER A 86 -44.07 -15.92 14.48
N LEU A 87 -44.03 -16.29 15.75
CA LEU A 87 -45.03 -15.89 16.75
C LEU A 87 -44.60 -14.69 17.59
N ASN A 88 -43.30 -14.40 17.65
CA ASN A 88 -42.74 -13.32 18.47
C ASN A 88 -41.70 -12.47 17.70
N PRO A 89 -41.29 -11.31 18.25
CA PRO A 89 -40.31 -10.42 17.60
C PRO A 89 -38.94 -11.06 17.35
N THR A 90 -38.46 -11.90 18.27
CA THR A 90 -37.19 -12.63 18.18
C THR A 90 -37.16 -13.56 16.97
N GLU A 91 -38.20 -14.38 16.81
CA GLU A 91 -38.39 -15.29 15.67
C GLU A 91 -38.53 -14.53 14.35
N LYS A 92 -39.29 -13.43 14.35
CA LYS A 92 -39.44 -12.57 13.16
C LYS A 92 -38.10 -12.00 12.70
N LEU A 93 -37.25 -11.58 13.63
CA LEU A 93 -35.91 -11.09 13.28
C LEU A 93 -35.06 -12.20 12.68
N LEU A 94 -35.00 -13.38 13.30
CA LEU A 94 -34.23 -14.51 12.75
C LEU A 94 -34.75 -14.94 11.37
N ALA A 95 -36.07 -15.01 11.20
CA ALA A 95 -36.69 -15.33 9.91
C ALA A 95 -36.37 -14.28 8.83
N LEU A 96 -36.33 -13.00 9.20
CA LEU A 96 -35.94 -11.91 8.32
C LEU A 96 -34.48 -12.03 7.88
N LEU A 97 -33.58 -12.34 8.81
CA LEU A 97 -32.16 -12.54 8.53
C LEU A 97 -31.89 -13.79 7.67
N VAL A 98 -32.74 -14.82 7.74
CA VAL A 98 -32.67 -15.96 6.80
C VAL A 98 -33.21 -15.57 5.43
N ALA A 99 -34.32 -14.81 5.38
CA ALA A 99 -34.95 -14.39 4.12
C ALA A 99 -34.08 -13.44 3.29
N ASP A 100 -33.28 -12.59 3.93
CA ASP A 100 -32.32 -11.70 3.28
C ASP A 100 -30.92 -12.33 3.08
N ALA A 101 -30.79 -13.63 3.37
CA ALA A 101 -29.55 -14.42 3.28
C ALA A 101 -28.40 -13.91 4.18
N SER A 102 -28.71 -13.12 5.22
CA SER A 102 -27.73 -12.69 6.22
C SER A 102 -27.39 -13.79 7.23
N ILE A 103 -28.25 -14.79 7.42
CA ILE A 103 -27.98 -16.02 8.16
C ILE A 103 -28.22 -17.21 7.25
N PHE A 104 -27.21 -18.05 7.09
CA PHE A 104 -27.36 -19.31 6.36
C PHE A 104 -28.16 -20.31 7.21
N LEU A 105 -28.90 -21.21 6.57
CA LEU A 105 -29.69 -22.24 7.28
C LEU A 105 -28.85 -23.04 8.28
N LYS A 106 -27.60 -23.37 7.93
CA LYS A 106 -26.65 -24.04 8.81
C LYS A 106 -26.34 -23.21 10.07
N GLY A 107 -26.18 -21.90 9.93
CA GLY A 107 -25.96 -20.98 11.06
C GLY A 107 -27.19 -20.88 11.94
N MET A 108 -28.37 -20.75 11.32
CA MET A 108 -29.65 -20.77 12.02
C MET A 108 -29.84 -22.05 12.83
N GLN A 109 -29.58 -23.22 12.23
CA GLN A 109 -29.64 -24.52 12.92
C GLN A 109 -28.73 -24.57 14.14
N ARG A 110 -27.48 -24.06 14.04
CA ARG A 110 -26.57 -24.03 15.19
C ARG A 110 -27.04 -23.10 16.30
N ILE A 111 -27.62 -21.94 15.96
CA ILE A 111 -28.25 -21.04 16.94
C ILE A 111 -29.38 -21.80 17.65
N LEU A 112 -30.30 -22.43 16.89
CA LEU A 112 -31.42 -23.15 17.48
C LEU A 112 -30.98 -24.35 18.34
N LEU A 113 -29.97 -25.10 17.92
CA LEU A 113 -29.41 -26.19 18.71
C LEU A 113 -28.81 -25.67 20.02
N ALA A 114 -28.12 -24.52 19.99
CA ALA A 114 -27.56 -23.92 21.18
C ALA A 114 -28.63 -23.39 22.14
N VAL A 115 -29.74 -22.84 21.61
CA VAL A 115 -30.93 -22.45 22.39
C VAL A 115 -31.59 -23.66 23.03
N ALA A 116 -31.83 -24.72 22.26
CA ALA A 116 -32.44 -25.95 22.77
C ALA A 116 -31.61 -26.64 23.86
N ALA A 117 -30.27 -26.47 23.80
CA ALA A 117 -29.33 -26.98 24.80
C ALA A 117 -29.12 -26.04 26.01
N ASP A 118 -29.88 -24.93 26.11
CA ASP A 118 -29.73 -23.89 27.15
C ASP A 118 -28.30 -23.33 27.27
N SER A 119 -27.55 -23.38 26.17
CA SER A 119 -26.14 -22.98 26.08
C SER A 119 -25.94 -21.57 25.53
N LEU A 120 -27.02 -20.91 25.11
CA LEU A 120 -27.02 -19.58 24.54
C LEU A 120 -27.89 -18.66 25.40
N LYS A 121 -27.27 -17.67 26.04
CA LYS A 121 -27.94 -16.76 26.98
C LYS A 121 -27.86 -15.33 26.49
N THR A 122 -28.98 -14.63 26.49
CA THR A 122 -29.04 -13.25 26.00
C THR A 122 -28.17 -12.31 26.86
N GLU A 123 -28.14 -12.56 28.18
CA GLU A 123 -27.36 -11.80 29.15
C GLU A 123 -25.86 -11.78 28.85
N GLU A 124 -25.32 -12.88 28.31
CA GLU A 124 -23.91 -13.02 27.97
C GLU A 124 -23.47 -12.12 26.79
N LEU A 125 -24.43 -11.61 26.01
CA LEU A 125 -24.20 -10.74 24.85
C LEU A 125 -24.62 -9.27 25.07
N LEU A 126 -25.25 -8.93 26.21
CA LEU A 126 -25.75 -7.57 26.49
C LEU A 126 -24.65 -6.49 26.41
N SER A 127 -23.47 -6.78 26.96
CA SER A 127 -22.31 -5.87 26.95
C SER A 127 -21.48 -5.95 25.67
N GLU A 128 -21.78 -6.91 24.79
CA GLU A 128 -20.92 -7.20 23.65
C GLU A 128 -21.13 -6.23 22.49
N SER A 129 -20.09 -6.10 21.68
CA SER A 129 -20.13 -5.37 20.43
C SER A 129 -19.76 -6.32 19.29
N MET A 130 -20.06 -5.91 18.06
CA MET A 130 -19.64 -6.70 16.92
C MET A 130 -18.12 -6.90 16.92
N GLU A 131 -17.37 -5.84 17.24
CA GLU A 131 -15.92 -5.86 17.39
C GLU A 131 -15.45 -6.87 18.45
N SER A 132 -16.09 -6.92 19.64
CA SER A 132 -15.66 -7.83 20.70
C SER A 132 -15.81 -9.30 20.28
N LEU A 133 -16.90 -9.65 19.60
CA LEU A 133 -17.15 -11.01 19.07
C LEU A 133 -16.17 -11.40 17.96
N ILE A 134 -15.89 -10.49 17.04
CA ILE A 134 -14.94 -10.71 15.94
C ILE A 134 -13.54 -11.02 16.50
N PHE A 135 -13.09 -10.20 17.45
CA PHE A 135 -11.75 -10.34 18.02
C PHE A 135 -11.64 -11.39 19.13
N TYR A 136 -12.75 -12.00 19.55
CA TYR A 136 -12.79 -12.95 20.68
C TYR A 136 -11.77 -14.10 20.53
N ARG A 137 -11.81 -14.83 19.41
CA ARG A 137 -10.87 -15.94 19.15
C ARG A 137 -9.41 -15.49 19.09
N GLN A 138 -9.16 -14.29 18.58
CA GLN A 138 -7.81 -13.74 18.51
C GLN A 138 -7.30 -13.38 19.91
N LYS A 139 -8.13 -12.76 20.76
CA LYS A 139 -7.81 -12.47 22.16
C LYS A 139 -7.47 -13.75 22.93
N MET A 140 -8.27 -14.81 22.75
CA MET A 140 -8.00 -16.11 23.38
C MET A 140 -6.66 -16.70 22.93
N ARG A 141 -6.37 -16.69 21.63
CA ARG A 141 -5.06 -17.17 21.12
C ARG A 141 -3.89 -16.34 21.64
N GLN A 142 -4.03 -15.02 21.70
CA GLN A 142 -3.01 -14.14 22.25
C GLN A 142 -2.77 -14.44 23.73
N ARG A 143 -3.84 -14.64 24.52
CA ARG A 143 -3.76 -15.03 25.93
C ARG A 143 -2.94 -16.32 26.10
N VAL A 144 -3.25 -17.36 25.35
CA VAL A 144 -2.49 -18.64 25.37
C VAL A 144 -1.02 -18.45 25.01
N LEU A 145 -0.70 -17.63 24.00
CA LEU A 145 0.68 -17.33 23.62
C LEU A 145 1.44 -16.56 24.72
N PHE A 146 0.77 -15.62 25.40
CA PHE A 146 1.39 -14.87 26.51
C PHE A 146 1.57 -15.71 27.77
N GLU A 147 0.63 -16.60 28.08
CA GLU A 147 0.70 -17.52 29.23
C GLU A 147 1.77 -18.58 29.02
N SER A 148 1.85 -19.17 27.82
CA SER A 148 2.91 -20.12 27.47
C SER A 148 4.30 -19.49 27.44
N GLY A 149 4.42 -18.20 27.07
CA GLY A 149 5.67 -17.44 27.15
C GLY A 149 6.11 -17.07 28.57
N ARG A 150 5.20 -17.08 29.55
CA ARG A 150 5.47 -16.82 30.97
C ARG A 150 5.71 -18.09 31.80
N SER A 151 5.33 -19.26 31.27
CA SER A 151 5.62 -20.54 31.92
C SER A 151 7.13 -20.77 31.94
N SER A 152 7.71 -20.65 33.13
CA SER A 152 9.14 -20.81 33.42
C SER A 152 9.65 -22.26 33.33
N ALA A 153 8.81 -23.19 32.86
CA ALA A 153 9.17 -24.59 32.69
C ALA A 153 9.70 -24.86 31.27
N PHE A 154 11.04 -24.82 31.14
CA PHE A 154 11.86 -25.36 30.03
C PHE A 154 11.79 -24.62 28.67
N THR A 155 12.87 -24.32 27.94
CA THR A 155 14.22 -24.92 27.81
C THR A 155 15.35 -23.88 27.76
N GLN A 156 16.50 -24.23 28.34
CA GLN A 156 17.74 -23.44 28.46
C GLN A 156 18.65 -23.41 27.21
N THR A 157 18.21 -23.81 26.02
CA THR A 157 19.16 -24.21 24.95
C THR A 157 19.40 -23.24 23.80
N PHE A 158 18.59 -22.19 23.60
CA PHE A 158 18.84 -21.21 22.53
C PHE A 158 18.89 -19.76 23.05
N PRO A 159 20.03 -19.06 22.92
CA PRO A 159 20.13 -17.68 23.39
C PRO A 159 19.17 -16.77 22.61
N ARG A 160 18.29 -16.08 23.36
CA ARG A 160 17.24 -15.23 22.78
C ARG A 160 17.78 -14.13 21.86
N PHE A 161 18.93 -13.55 22.18
CA PHE A 161 19.58 -12.54 21.35
C PHE A 161 19.99 -13.08 19.97
N ILE A 162 20.38 -14.36 19.88
CA ILE A 162 20.72 -15.01 18.60
C ILE A 162 19.45 -15.20 17.78
N LEU A 163 18.34 -15.57 18.43
CA LEU A 163 17.05 -15.70 17.75
C LEU A 163 16.58 -14.35 17.22
N GLU A 164 16.65 -13.31 18.04
CA GLU A 164 16.28 -11.95 17.66
C GLU A 164 17.16 -11.47 16.50
N ALA A 165 18.49 -11.62 16.58
CA ALA A 165 19.39 -11.25 15.48
C ALA A 165 19.12 -12.03 14.17
N LEU A 166 18.85 -13.34 14.26
CA LEU A 166 18.49 -14.14 13.09
C LEU A 166 17.16 -13.69 12.49
N VAL A 167 16.16 -13.45 13.34
CA VAL A 167 14.83 -13.00 12.94
C VAL A 167 14.90 -11.62 12.30
N ASP A 168 15.66 -10.69 12.85
CA ASP A 168 15.86 -9.35 12.31
C ASP A 168 16.51 -9.39 10.92
N LEU A 169 17.58 -10.20 10.75
CA LEU A 169 18.25 -10.38 9.47
C LEU A 169 17.31 -10.97 8.39
N LEU A 170 16.47 -11.93 8.78
CA LEU A 170 15.47 -12.50 7.89
C LEU A 170 14.33 -11.51 7.61
N ALA A 171 13.90 -10.71 8.59
CA ALA A 171 12.83 -9.73 8.46
C ALA A 171 13.19 -8.61 7.48
N ASP A 172 14.43 -8.12 7.55
CA ASP A 172 14.97 -7.10 6.65
C ASP A 172 15.02 -7.60 5.20
N THR A 173 15.20 -8.91 5.00
CA THR A 173 15.18 -9.53 3.67
C THR A 173 13.77 -9.91 3.22
N ALA A 174 12.90 -10.31 4.15
CA ALA A 174 11.55 -10.83 3.89
C ALA A 174 10.53 -9.76 3.54
N THR A 175 10.71 -8.54 4.05
CA THR A 175 9.92 -7.40 3.61
C THR A 175 10.36 -7.11 2.17
N PRO A 176 9.47 -7.17 1.17
CA PRO A 176 9.85 -6.74 -0.16
C PRO A 176 10.33 -5.30 0.02
N LEU A 177 11.61 -5.05 -0.23
CA LEU A 177 12.13 -3.69 -0.30
C LEU A 177 11.14 -2.96 -1.21
N ARG A 178 10.35 -2.05 -0.62
CA ARG A 178 9.93 -0.86 -1.36
C ARG A 178 11.25 -0.17 -1.63
N LEU A 179 11.99 -0.66 -2.63
CA LEU A 179 13.19 -0.01 -3.11
C LEU A 179 12.72 1.42 -3.30
N PRO A 180 13.34 2.39 -2.61
CA PRO A 180 12.99 3.76 -2.85
C PRO A 180 13.13 3.91 -4.37
N ALA A 181 12.05 4.28 -5.05
CA ALA A 181 12.14 4.75 -6.43
C ALA A 181 13.07 6.00 -6.52
N GLN A 182 13.68 6.42 -5.40
CA GLN A 182 14.74 7.40 -5.27
C GLN A 182 16.15 6.82 -5.56
N GLU A 183 16.40 5.52 -5.37
CA GLU A 183 17.71 4.90 -5.65
C GLU A 183 17.86 4.40 -7.10
N CYS A 184 16.76 4.36 -7.85
CA CYS A 184 16.73 3.78 -9.19
C CYS A 184 16.05 4.76 -10.16
N ILE A 185 16.82 5.69 -10.71
CA ILE A 185 16.36 6.55 -11.80
C ILE A 185 16.40 5.79 -13.14
N VAL A 186 17.15 4.68 -13.21
CA VAL A 186 17.19 3.78 -14.38
C VAL A 186 16.71 2.37 -14.04
N GLY A 187 15.88 1.79 -14.93
CA GLY A 187 15.45 0.37 -14.94
C GLY A 187 16.57 -0.68 -15.05
N ILE A 188 17.85 -0.32 -14.84
CA ILE A 188 19.00 -1.25 -14.85
C ILE A 188 18.88 -2.34 -13.76
N LEU A 189 18.05 -2.14 -12.73
CA LEU A 189 17.93 -3.05 -11.58
C LEU A 189 16.83 -4.12 -11.68
N GLU A 190 16.08 -4.21 -12.79
CA GLU A 190 15.06 -5.26 -12.96
C GLU A 190 15.61 -6.69 -12.84
N ARG A 191 16.88 -6.92 -13.20
CA ARG A 191 17.55 -8.22 -12.96
C ARG A 191 17.93 -8.45 -11.50
N GLY A 192 18.19 -7.40 -10.72
CA GLY A 192 18.36 -7.47 -9.27
C GLY A 192 17.04 -7.81 -8.56
N ASN A 193 15.93 -7.27 -9.05
CA ASN A 193 14.60 -7.43 -8.45
C ASN A 193 14.14 -8.89 -8.40
N LYS A 194 14.37 -9.70 -9.45
CA LYS A 194 13.99 -11.14 -9.42
C LYS A 194 14.74 -11.92 -8.34
N LYS A 195 16.04 -11.66 -8.15
CA LYS A 195 16.84 -12.30 -7.10
C LYS A 195 16.39 -11.86 -5.71
N LEU A 196 16.16 -10.56 -5.52
CA LEU A 196 15.64 -10.00 -4.28
C LEU A 196 14.25 -10.56 -3.93
N HIS A 197 13.34 -10.69 -4.90
CA HIS A 197 12.03 -11.29 -4.68
C HIS A 197 12.12 -12.77 -4.28
N MET A 198 13.02 -13.55 -4.89
CA MET A 198 13.25 -14.94 -4.48
C MET A 198 13.82 -15.02 -3.06
N GLN A 199 14.79 -14.16 -2.73
CA GLN A 199 15.37 -14.09 -1.37
C GLN A 199 14.33 -13.67 -0.33
N ALA A 200 13.47 -12.70 -0.64
CA ALA A 200 12.39 -12.27 0.24
C ALA A 200 11.37 -13.39 0.50
N ARG A 201 10.97 -14.11 -0.56
CA ARG A 201 10.05 -15.25 -0.46
C ARG A 201 10.64 -16.36 0.42
N GLU A 202 11.91 -16.70 0.21
CA GLU A 202 12.56 -17.74 1.00
C GLU A 202 12.76 -17.32 2.46
N SER A 203 13.16 -16.06 2.70
CA SER A 203 13.31 -15.52 4.06
C SER A 203 11.98 -15.53 4.82
N ARG A 204 10.89 -15.17 4.15
CA ARG A 204 9.54 -15.28 4.71
C ARG A 204 9.15 -16.72 5.03
N ARG A 205 9.43 -17.66 4.13
CA ARG A 205 9.19 -19.09 4.37
C ARG A 205 9.99 -19.62 5.57
N ILE A 206 11.26 -19.23 5.69
CA ILE A 206 12.11 -19.61 6.83
C ILE A 206 11.52 -19.07 8.13
N LEU A 207 11.11 -17.79 8.15
CA LEU A 207 10.40 -17.21 9.30
C LEU A 207 9.12 -18.00 9.62
N GLU A 208 8.29 -18.33 8.63
CA GLU A 208 7.09 -19.15 8.86
C GLU A 208 7.43 -20.51 9.48
N CYS A 209 8.51 -21.16 9.05
CA CYS A 209 9.01 -22.39 9.67
C CYS A 209 9.51 -22.17 11.11
N LEU A 210 10.27 -21.09 11.37
CA LEU A 210 10.78 -20.74 12.70
C LEU A 210 9.63 -20.51 13.69
N ALA A 211 8.51 -19.95 13.24
CA ALA A 211 7.34 -19.74 14.08
C ALA A 211 6.71 -21.05 14.58
N LEU A 212 6.96 -22.17 13.90
CA LEU A 212 6.44 -23.51 14.24
C LEU A 212 7.39 -24.33 15.11
N VAL A 213 8.64 -23.89 15.28
CA VAL A 213 9.67 -24.65 16.03
C VAL A 213 9.31 -24.74 17.51
N HIS A 214 8.96 -23.60 18.12
CA HIS A 214 8.63 -23.56 19.55
C HIS A 214 7.75 -22.33 19.86
N PRO A 215 6.76 -22.44 20.78
CA PRO A 215 5.89 -21.32 21.16
C PRO A 215 6.64 -20.04 21.60
N SER A 216 7.79 -20.19 22.26
CA SER A 216 8.61 -19.05 22.68
C SER A 216 9.28 -18.31 21.52
N TRP A 217 9.39 -18.92 20.34
CA TRP A 217 9.91 -18.29 19.12
C TRP A 217 8.79 -17.62 18.33
N THR A 218 7.60 -18.21 18.37
CA THR A 218 6.42 -17.79 17.61
C THR A 218 6.15 -16.30 17.76
N THR A 219 6.19 -15.74 18.98
CA THR A 219 5.92 -14.31 19.18
C THR A 219 6.96 -13.40 18.52
N THR A 220 8.25 -13.70 18.68
CA THR A 220 9.34 -12.91 18.07
C THR A 220 9.25 -12.98 16.55
N VAL A 221 9.01 -14.17 16.01
CA VAL A 221 8.89 -14.39 14.57
C VAL A 221 7.64 -13.75 13.99
N TYR A 222 6.49 -13.82 14.68
CA TYR A 222 5.25 -13.16 14.26
C TYR A 222 5.42 -11.63 14.21
N ARG A 223 6.18 -11.04 15.13
CA ARG A 223 6.48 -9.60 15.09
C ARG A 223 7.25 -9.22 13.83
N ALA A 224 8.23 -10.03 13.44
CA ALA A 224 8.97 -9.84 12.20
C ALA A 224 8.10 -10.03 10.96
N LEU A 225 7.38 -11.16 10.86
CA LEU A 225 6.48 -11.46 9.75
C LEU A 225 5.34 -10.44 9.60
N GLY A 226 4.89 -9.87 10.71
CA GLY A 226 3.79 -8.93 10.80
C GLY A 226 4.17 -7.46 10.77
N ARG A 227 5.44 -7.13 10.52
CA ARG A 227 5.92 -5.74 10.43
C ARG A 227 5.22 -4.98 9.30
N SER A 228 5.00 -5.65 8.17
CA SER A 228 4.29 -5.11 7.01
C SER A 228 3.09 -6.01 6.66
N VAL A 229 1.95 -5.39 6.35
CA VAL A 229 0.74 -6.08 5.92
C VAL A 229 0.26 -5.54 4.57
N PHE A 230 0.05 -6.46 3.63
CA PHE A 230 -0.57 -6.19 2.34
C PHE A 230 -1.92 -6.87 2.26
N ILE A 231 -2.95 -6.10 1.90
CA ILE A 231 -4.33 -6.55 1.75
C ILE A 231 -4.74 -6.35 0.30
N SER A 232 -4.62 -7.42 -0.48
CA SER A 232 -5.11 -7.47 -1.86
C SER A 232 -6.64 -7.45 -1.91
N ARG A 233 -7.20 -6.92 -3.01
CA ARG A 233 -8.63 -7.02 -3.36
C ARG A 233 -9.12 -8.46 -3.54
N ALA A 234 -8.25 -9.40 -3.92
CA ALA A 234 -8.68 -10.76 -4.25
C ALA A 234 -9.19 -11.52 -3.02
N TYR A 235 -10.43 -12.02 -3.09
CA TYR A 235 -10.94 -12.99 -2.14
C TYR A 235 -10.09 -14.26 -2.20
N HIS A 236 -9.78 -14.83 -1.03
CA HIS A 236 -9.20 -16.17 -1.00
C HIS A 236 -10.18 -17.18 -1.58
N HIS A 237 -9.68 -18.32 -2.09
CA HIS A 237 -10.49 -19.39 -2.70
C HIS A 237 -11.68 -19.86 -1.84
N ASN A 238 -11.64 -19.62 -0.52
CA ASN A 238 -12.71 -19.97 0.44
C ASN A 238 -13.73 -18.81 0.61
N GLY A 239 -13.73 -17.86 -0.32
CA GLY A 239 -14.49 -16.62 -0.31
C GLY A 239 -14.11 -15.62 0.78
N ARG A 240 -13.13 -15.92 1.67
CA ARG A 240 -12.76 -15.12 2.86
C ARG A 240 -12.42 -13.68 2.48
N SER A 241 -13.09 -12.74 3.13
CA SER A 241 -12.82 -11.31 2.97
C SER A 241 -11.38 -11.01 3.37
N PRO A 242 -10.59 -10.42 2.47
CA PRO A 242 -9.17 -10.21 2.71
C PRO A 242 -8.95 -9.28 3.91
N TRP A 243 -9.83 -8.29 4.11
CA TRP A 243 -9.73 -7.33 5.21
C TRP A 243 -9.93 -7.99 6.58
N THR A 244 -11.04 -8.71 6.75
CA THR A 244 -11.35 -9.35 8.04
C THR A 244 -10.38 -10.49 8.32
N TYR A 245 -9.96 -11.25 7.30
CA TYR A 245 -8.95 -12.27 7.44
C TYR A 245 -7.61 -11.71 7.93
N ARG A 246 -7.14 -10.60 7.35
CA ARG A 246 -5.90 -9.93 7.75
C ARG A 246 -6.01 -9.27 9.12
N LEU A 247 -7.13 -8.62 9.41
CA LEU A 247 -7.42 -8.00 10.72
C LEU A 247 -7.38 -9.02 11.87
N LEU A 248 -7.91 -10.23 11.62
CA LEU A 248 -7.97 -11.32 12.59
C LEU A 248 -6.69 -12.15 12.68
N ASN A 249 -5.76 -11.99 11.74
CA ASN A 249 -4.55 -12.79 11.71
C ASN A 249 -3.62 -12.39 12.89
N PRO A 250 -3.25 -13.33 13.78
CA PRO A 250 -2.43 -13.03 14.96
C PRO A 250 -0.99 -12.64 14.62
N VAL A 251 -0.55 -12.82 13.37
CA VAL A 251 0.74 -12.34 12.88
C VAL A 251 0.80 -10.81 12.86
N TYR A 252 -0.32 -10.11 12.68
CA TYR A 252 -0.35 -8.64 12.66
C TYR A 252 -0.90 -8.07 13.98
N GLY A 253 -0.56 -6.83 14.31
CA GLY A 253 -1.04 -6.19 15.54
C GLY A 253 -0.29 -4.91 15.87
N ALA A 254 -0.10 -4.61 17.16
CA ALA A 254 0.57 -3.38 17.58
C ALA A 254 2.04 -3.26 17.13
N TRP A 255 2.67 -4.32 16.62
CA TRP A 255 4.02 -4.26 16.04
C TRP A 255 4.03 -3.96 14.54
N THR A 256 2.87 -3.98 13.88
CA THR A 256 2.74 -3.66 12.46
C THR A 256 3.04 -2.17 12.25
N ARG A 257 3.93 -1.89 11.28
CA ARG A 257 4.45 -0.56 10.94
C ARG A 257 3.99 -0.08 9.57
N ASP A 258 3.79 -1.01 8.64
CA ASP A 258 3.43 -0.69 7.26
C ASP A 258 2.12 -1.39 6.87
N LEU A 259 1.18 -0.63 6.31
CA LEU A 259 -0.11 -1.15 5.85
C LEU A 259 -0.36 -0.71 4.41
N GLU A 260 -0.61 -1.68 3.54
CA GLU A 260 -1.01 -1.46 2.16
C GLU A 260 -2.37 -2.13 1.88
N PHE A 261 -3.32 -1.37 1.33
CA PHE A 261 -4.66 -1.86 1.00
C PHE A 261 -5.32 -1.08 -0.14
N GLU A 262 -6.32 -1.71 -0.77
CA GLU A 262 -7.07 -1.12 -1.89
C GLU A 262 -8.49 -0.69 -1.46
N LEU A 263 -8.98 0.41 -2.05
CA LEU A 263 -10.37 0.87 -2.07
C LEU A 263 -10.97 0.60 -3.45
N GLY A 264 -12.26 0.23 -3.54
CA GLY A 264 -12.87 -0.37 -4.73
C GLY A 264 -14.41 -0.39 -4.73
N PRO A 265 -15.04 -0.46 -5.92
CA PRO A 265 -16.50 -0.39 -6.11
C PRO A 265 -17.23 -1.65 -5.63
N GLU A 266 -16.57 -2.81 -5.66
CA GLU A 266 -17.08 -4.08 -5.12
C GLU A 266 -17.28 -4.05 -3.60
N HIS A 267 -16.76 -3.02 -2.92
CA HIS A 267 -16.97 -2.83 -1.48
C HIS A 267 -18.36 -2.30 -1.15
N PHE A 268 -19.12 -1.79 -2.13
CA PHE A 268 -20.36 -1.05 -1.84
C PHE A 268 -21.63 -1.91 -1.72
N ASN A 269 -21.70 -3.09 -2.37
CA ASN A 269 -22.96 -3.83 -2.47
C ASN A 269 -23.08 -5.08 -1.56
N SER A 270 -21.99 -5.68 -1.07
CA SER A 270 -22.10 -6.88 -0.18
C SER A 270 -21.08 -6.98 0.95
N ASN A 271 -20.01 -6.17 0.95
CA ASN A 271 -18.95 -6.22 1.97
C ASN A 271 -18.64 -4.86 2.62
N LYS A 272 -19.53 -3.88 2.48
CA LYS A 272 -19.36 -2.52 3.01
C LYS A 272 -19.10 -2.55 4.51
N ALA A 273 -19.94 -3.26 5.28
CA ALA A 273 -19.79 -3.38 6.73
C ALA A 273 -18.42 -3.96 7.14
N GLN A 274 -17.90 -4.95 6.41
CA GLN A 274 -16.60 -5.57 6.71
C GLN A 274 -15.43 -4.64 6.40
N TYR A 275 -15.53 -3.86 5.33
CA TYR A 275 -14.56 -2.83 4.99
C TYR A 275 -14.54 -1.70 6.03
N TYR A 276 -15.71 -1.15 6.39
CA TYR A 276 -15.80 -0.09 7.40
C TYR A 276 -15.32 -0.57 8.76
N LEU A 277 -15.68 -1.80 9.15
CA LEU A 277 -15.14 -2.44 10.33
C LEU A 277 -13.61 -2.50 10.26
N PHE A 278 -13.04 -2.92 9.14
CA PHE A 278 -11.59 -2.96 8.96
C PHE A 278 -10.96 -1.59 9.15
N VAL A 279 -11.40 -0.58 8.40
CA VAL A 279 -10.85 0.79 8.46
C VAL A 279 -10.97 1.37 9.86
N LYS A 280 -12.15 1.25 10.48
CA LYS A 280 -12.41 1.74 11.84
C LYS A 280 -11.47 1.11 12.86
N ASN A 281 -11.07 -0.15 12.65
CA ASN A 281 -10.20 -0.88 13.55
C ASN A 281 -8.71 -0.73 13.25
N ILE A 282 -8.30 -0.09 12.14
CA ILE A 282 -6.87 0.16 11.83
C ILE A 282 -6.17 0.88 13.00
N PRO A 283 -6.68 2.01 13.54
CA PRO A 283 -5.98 2.73 14.61
C PRO A 283 -5.90 1.94 15.93
N HIS A 284 -6.85 1.04 16.17
CA HIS A 284 -6.89 0.22 17.38
C HIS A 284 -6.02 -1.04 17.25
N ARG A 285 -6.01 -1.68 16.08
CA ARG A 285 -5.25 -2.91 15.84
C ARG A 285 -3.78 -2.64 15.54
N PHE A 286 -3.49 -1.54 14.84
CA PHE A 286 -2.16 -1.15 14.39
C PHE A 286 -1.82 0.28 14.88
N PRO A 287 -1.82 0.54 16.20
CA PRO A 287 -1.61 1.89 16.76
C PRO A 287 -0.25 2.51 16.40
N ASN A 288 0.72 1.67 16.07
CA ASN A 288 2.11 2.04 15.84
C ASN A 288 2.49 2.11 14.33
N LEU A 289 1.48 2.20 13.45
CA LEU A 289 1.70 2.38 12.01
C LEU A 289 2.50 3.64 11.73
N ARG A 290 3.51 3.49 10.88
CA ARG A 290 4.37 4.56 10.37
C ARG A 290 4.12 4.85 8.90
N SER A 291 3.80 3.82 8.12
CA SER A 291 3.52 3.96 6.69
C SER A 291 2.17 3.38 6.31
N ILE A 292 1.40 4.13 5.53
CA ILE A 292 0.18 3.66 4.86
C ILE A 292 0.31 3.88 3.37
N SER A 293 -0.11 2.88 2.60
CA SER A 293 -0.25 2.95 1.14
C SER A 293 -1.65 2.50 0.75
N MET A 294 -2.36 3.35 0.03
CA MET A 294 -3.77 3.16 -0.27
C MET A 294 -4.01 3.34 -1.76
N ALA A 295 -4.45 2.28 -2.44
CA ALA A 295 -4.85 2.36 -3.84
C ALA A 295 -6.36 2.57 -3.95
N CYS A 296 -6.78 3.72 -4.46
CA CYS A 296 -8.15 4.16 -4.60
C CYS A 296 -8.69 3.85 -6.01
N ASN A 297 -9.32 2.70 -6.19
CA ASN A 297 -9.94 2.30 -7.45
C ASN A 297 -11.44 2.66 -7.45
N GLN A 298 -11.92 3.50 -8.38
CA GLN A 298 -13.35 3.80 -8.58
C GLN A 298 -14.13 4.02 -7.26
N VAL A 299 -13.65 4.94 -6.41
CA VAL A 299 -14.32 5.30 -5.14
C VAL A 299 -15.25 6.46 -5.43
N GLU A 300 -16.56 6.20 -5.37
CA GLU A 300 -17.59 7.24 -5.46
C GLU A 300 -17.94 7.77 -4.05
N GLY A 301 -18.27 9.06 -3.96
CA GLY A 301 -18.86 9.67 -2.75
C GLY A 301 -17.90 9.94 -1.58
N GLU A 302 -18.43 9.85 -0.35
CA GLU A 302 -17.78 10.29 0.90
C GLU A 302 -16.81 9.26 1.52
N VAL A 303 -16.67 8.07 0.93
CA VAL A 303 -15.96 6.92 1.55
C VAL A 303 -14.47 7.18 1.74
N PHE A 304 -13.81 7.80 0.77
CA PHE A 304 -12.40 8.15 0.89
C PHE A 304 -12.17 9.23 1.96
N PRO A 305 -12.90 10.37 1.95
CA PRO A 305 -12.88 11.32 3.07
C PRO A 305 -13.16 10.70 4.44
N GLU A 306 -14.16 9.82 4.56
CA GLU A 306 -14.47 9.10 5.80
C GLU A 306 -13.32 8.20 6.25
N THR A 307 -12.70 7.49 5.29
CA THR A 307 -11.53 6.62 5.56
C THR A 307 -10.38 7.45 6.12
N LEU A 308 -10.06 8.60 5.51
CA LEU A 308 -9.03 9.50 6.02
C LEU A 308 -9.36 10.03 7.42
N LYS A 309 -10.62 10.43 7.66
CA LYS A 309 -11.08 10.88 9.00
C LYS A 309 -10.90 9.79 10.07
N MET A 310 -11.15 8.52 9.73
CA MET A 310 -10.91 7.42 10.66
C MET A 310 -9.41 7.21 10.93
N LEU A 311 -8.57 7.36 9.89
CA LEU A 311 -7.12 7.20 9.99
C LEU A 311 -6.42 8.34 10.75
N LEU A 312 -7.04 9.53 10.89
CA LEU A 312 -6.49 10.63 11.70
C LEU A 312 -6.14 10.25 13.15
N LYS A 313 -6.73 9.16 13.67
CA LYS A 313 -6.44 8.65 15.01
C LYS A 313 -5.01 8.06 15.13
N LEU A 314 -4.31 7.83 14.03
CA LEU A 314 -2.95 7.32 14.00
C LEU A 314 -1.94 8.41 14.36
N GLN A 315 -1.36 8.29 15.56
CA GLN A 315 -0.46 9.31 16.11
C GLN A 315 0.97 9.24 15.57
N ASP A 316 1.40 8.05 15.11
CA ASP A 316 2.77 7.76 14.68
C ASP A 316 2.94 7.67 13.16
N LEU A 317 1.91 8.02 12.39
CA LEU A 317 1.96 7.95 10.93
C LEU A 317 2.91 9.01 10.37
N GLU A 318 3.98 8.57 9.70
CA GLU A 318 5.07 9.40 9.16
C GLU A 318 4.98 9.50 7.63
N ASP A 319 4.58 8.42 6.96
CA ASP A 319 4.51 8.32 5.50
C ASP A 319 3.11 7.89 5.03
N MET A 320 2.57 8.59 4.04
CA MET A 320 1.34 8.19 3.37
C MET A 320 1.51 8.20 1.85
N GLU A 321 1.03 7.15 1.20
CA GLU A 321 0.96 7.02 -0.25
C GLU A 321 -0.49 6.77 -0.68
N ILE A 322 -0.97 7.55 -1.65
CA ILE A 322 -2.32 7.44 -2.21
C ILE A 322 -2.20 7.30 -3.72
N GLU A 323 -2.63 6.15 -4.24
CA GLU A 323 -2.69 5.89 -5.67
C GLU A 323 -4.13 6.01 -6.17
N TYR A 324 -4.42 6.87 -7.14
CA TYR A 324 -5.75 6.96 -7.75
C TYR A 324 -5.84 6.09 -9.00
N GLY A 325 -6.88 5.26 -9.11
CA GLY A 325 -7.10 4.39 -10.27
C GLY A 325 -7.44 5.16 -11.55
N ALA A 326 -7.23 4.52 -12.71
CA ALA A 326 -7.38 5.12 -14.05
C ALA A 326 -8.81 5.60 -14.44
N LEU A 327 -9.80 5.45 -13.57
CA LEU A 327 -11.17 5.93 -13.79
C LEU A 327 -11.58 6.97 -12.74
N PHE A 328 -10.64 7.38 -11.90
CA PHE A 328 -10.85 8.42 -10.91
C PHE A 328 -10.76 9.80 -11.59
N SER A 329 -11.83 10.18 -12.32
CA SER A 329 -12.07 11.56 -12.71
C SER A 329 -12.67 12.30 -11.51
N TYR A 330 -11.91 12.46 -10.43
CA TYR A 330 -12.35 13.36 -9.37
C TYR A 330 -12.27 14.77 -9.94
N ASN A 331 -13.38 15.50 -9.94
CA ASN A 331 -13.32 16.95 -10.03
C ASN A 331 -12.53 17.42 -8.80
N LEU A 332 -11.24 17.72 -8.99
CA LEU A 332 -10.38 18.32 -7.96
C LEU A 332 -11.00 19.60 -7.37
N GLU A 333 -11.98 20.19 -8.05
CA GLU A 333 -12.77 21.34 -7.60
C GLU A 333 -13.40 21.18 -6.20
N ASN A 334 -13.67 19.94 -5.73
CA ASN A 334 -14.13 19.68 -4.35
C ASN A 334 -13.10 18.98 -3.44
N SER A 335 -11.83 18.89 -3.87
CA SER A 335 -10.75 18.14 -3.19
C SER A 335 -10.08 18.88 -2.02
N ALA A 336 -10.34 20.18 -1.84
CA ALA A 336 -9.71 20.98 -0.77
C ALA A 336 -9.91 20.34 0.62
N SER A 337 -11.11 19.81 0.89
CA SER A 337 -11.43 19.15 2.18
C SER A 337 -10.58 17.88 2.46
N ILE A 338 -10.14 17.17 1.41
CA ILE A 338 -9.27 15.99 1.52
C ILE A 338 -7.87 16.42 1.94
N PHE A 339 -7.32 17.43 1.26
CA PHE A 339 -5.97 17.93 1.55
C PHE A 339 -5.91 18.65 2.89
N GLU A 340 -6.97 19.33 3.30
CA GLU A 340 -7.15 19.81 4.67
C GLU A 340 -7.14 18.66 5.68
N THR A 341 -7.86 17.57 5.41
CA THR A 341 -7.85 16.38 6.28
C THR A 341 -6.44 15.78 6.39
N LEU A 342 -5.73 15.63 5.27
CA LEU A 342 -4.36 15.13 5.23
C LEU A 342 -3.36 16.04 5.99
N ALA A 343 -3.57 17.35 5.95
CA ALA A 343 -2.81 18.34 6.71
C ALA A 343 -2.97 18.20 8.24
N LEU A 344 -4.07 17.60 8.73
CA LEU A 344 -4.34 17.44 10.16
C LEU A 344 -3.56 16.29 10.82
N PHE A 345 -2.95 15.39 10.05
CA PHE A 345 -2.19 14.27 10.63
C PHE A 345 -1.05 14.79 11.52
N PRO A 346 -0.88 14.23 12.74
CA PRO A 346 0.00 14.80 13.77
C PRO A 346 1.49 14.71 13.42
N ARG A 347 1.91 13.65 12.73
CA ARG A 347 3.32 13.35 12.43
C ARG A 347 3.61 13.07 10.96
N LEU A 348 2.65 13.31 10.07
CA LEU A 348 2.84 13.05 8.65
C LEU A 348 3.94 13.96 8.08
N GLN A 349 5.01 13.35 7.59
CA GLN A 349 6.18 14.03 7.03
C GLN A 349 6.27 13.85 5.52
N THR A 350 5.96 12.66 5.01
CA THR A 350 6.01 12.34 3.58
C THR A 350 4.62 12.05 3.05
N LEU A 351 4.22 12.75 1.99
CA LEU A 351 3.02 12.43 1.22
C LEU A 351 3.41 12.09 -0.22
N ARG A 352 2.98 10.91 -0.68
CA ARG A 352 3.12 10.48 -2.07
C ARG A 352 1.74 10.38 -2.71
N LEU A 353 1.53 11.09 -3.81
CA LEU A 353 0.28 11.08 -4.56
C LEU A 353 0.55 10.62 -5.99
N VAL A 354 -0.29 9.69 -6.48
CA VAL A 354 -0.31 9.33 -7.89
C VAL A 354 -1.41 10.12 -8.59
N LEU A 355 -1.06 11.22 -9.27
CA LEU A 355 -1.99 12.15 -9.94
C LEU A 355 -1.93 11.99 -11.46
N TRP A 356 -3.02 12.33 -12.16
CA TRP A 356 -3.06 12.29 -13.62
C TRP A 356 -1.99 13.19 -14.27
N PRO A 357 -1.40 12.78 -15.41
CA PRO A 357 -0.28 13.49 -16.05
C PRO A 357 -0.55 14.97 -16.31
N SER A 358 -1.79 15.34 -16.70
CA SER A 358 -2.17 16.72 -17.00
C SER A 358 -2.00 17.68 -15.81
N ALA A 359 -2.01 17.18 -14.58
CA ALA A 359 -1.76 17.98 -13.39
C ALA A 359 -0.26 18.21 -13.12
N LEU A 360 0.64 17.50 -13.80
CA LEU A 360 2.09 17.56 -13.62
C LEU A 360 2.80 18.33 -14.74
N ASP A 361 2.11 18.62 -15.85
CA ASP A 361 2.67 19.25 -17.05
C ASP A 361 3.23 20.67 -16.81
N GLU A 362 2.80 21.36 -15.75
CA GLU A 362 3.26 22.72 -15.44
C GLU A 362 4.50 22.79 -14.54
N LEU A 363 5.05 21.65 -14.08
CA LEU A 363 6.16 21.58 -13.12
C LEU A 363 5.95 22.43 -11.85
N LYS A 364 4.68 22.67 -11.49
CA LYS A 364 4.27 23.45 -10.33
C LYS A 364 3.45 22.57 -9.39
N ILE A 365 3.45 22.95 -8.11
CA ILE A 365 2.54 22.34 -7.14
C ILE A 365 1.11 22.79 -7.47
N PRO A 366 0.15 21.87 -7.70
CA PRO A 366 -1.25 22.23 -7.90
C PRO A 366 -1.79 23.05 -6.72
N SER A 367 -2.63 24.05 -7.01
CA SER A 367 -3.12 25.00 -5.99
C SER A 367 -4.01 24.32 -4.94
N GLU A 368 -4.62 23.19 -5.28
CA GLU A 368 -5.42 22.36 -4.38
C GLU A 368 -4.60 21.76 -3.24
N LEU A 369 -3.27 21.63 -3.41
CA LEU A 369 -2.36 21.16 -2.37
C LEU A 369 -1.92 22.27 -1.41
N ALA A 370 -2.42 23.50 -1.56
CA ALA A 370 -2.14 24.64 -0.70
C ALA A 370 -2.26 24.33 0.81
N PRO A 371 -3.31 23.60 1.29
CA PRO A 371 -3.41 23.25 2.70
C PRO A 371 -2.22 22.44 3.20
N LEU A 372 -1.72 21.49 2.40
CA LEU A 372 -0.58 20.63 2.76
C LEU A 372 0.71 21.41 2.86
N ILE A 373 0.99 22.24 1.85
CA ILE A 373 2.23 23.02 1.79
C ILE A 373 2.27 24.15 2.83
N SER A 374 1.12 24.58 3.33
CA SER A 374 1.04 25.52 4.45
C SER A 374 1.44 24.89 5.80
N THR A 375 1.37 23.56 5.93
CA THR A 375 1.68 22.88 7.21
C THR A 375 3.17 22.65 7.41
N LEU A 376 3.73 23.09 8.55
CA LEU A 376 5.14 22.86 8.89
C LEU A 376 5.53 21.37 9.06
N ARG A 377 4.54 20.48 9.17
CA ARG A 377 4.75 19.04 9.43
C ARG A 377 5.22 18.29 8.20
N ILE A 378 4.60 18.57 7.05
CA ILE A 378 4.95 17.91 5.80
C ILE A 378 6.30 18.45 5.33
N ARG A 379 7.23 17.53 5.14
CA ARG A 379 8.61 17.78 4.71
C ARG A 379 8.83 17.38 3.26
N THR A 380 8.13 16.35 2.79
CA THR A 380 8.33 15.83 1.44
C THR A 380 6.99 15.59 0.78
N LEU A 381 6.81 16.19 -0.38
CA LEU A 381 5.67 15.96 -1.27
C LEU A 381 6.19 15.33 -2.55
N GLN A 382 5.74 14.12 -2.84
CA GLN A 382 6.07 13.40 -4.06
C GLN A 382 4.79 13.26 -4.90
N LEU A 383 4.83 13.76 -6.13
CA LEU A 383 3.78 13.56 -7.11
C LEU A 383 4.30 12.64 -8.21
N THR A 384 3.50 11.64 -8.57
CA THR A 384 3.82 10.65 -9.60
C THR A 384 2.64 10.49 -10.55
N ALA A 385 2.85 10.15 -11.82
CA ALA A 385 1.72 9.81 -12.70
C ALA A 385 1.35 8.32 -12.67
N PRO A 386 0.08 7.93 -12.91
CA PRO A 386 -0.31 6.52 -12.94
C PRO A 386 0.32 5.79 -14.14
N ARG A 387 0.64 4.51 -13.97
CA ARG A 387 0.94 3.59 -15.09
C ARG A 387 -0.37 3.29 -15.82
N GLY A 388 -0.58 3.87 -16.99
CA GLY A 388 -1.81 3.63 -17.75
C GLY A 388 -1.92 2.17 -18.20
N ARG A 389 -3.08 1.52 -17.94
CA ARG A 389 -3.44 0.23 -18.58
C ARG A 389 -4.06 0.40 -19.98
N HIS A 390 -4.47 1.61 -20.35
CA HIS A 390 -5.03 1.95 -21.66
C HIS A 390 -4.03 2.63 -22.60
N PHE A 391 -2.79 2.85 -22.14
CA PHE A 391 -1.65 3.09 -23.00
C PHE A 391 -0.99 1.72 -23.19
N GLU A 392 -1.63 0.88 -24.00
CA GLU A 392 -1.00 -0.35 -24.48
C GLU A 392 0.33 0.02 -25.14
N ASP A 393 1.36 -0.75 -24.83
CA ASP A 393 2.72 -0.68 -25.35
C ASP A 393 3.57 0.52 -24.89
N THR A 394 3.91 0.55 -23.60
CA THR A 394 5.30 0.61 -23.09
C THR A 394 5.30 0.77 -21.57
N LEU A 395 6.18 0.04 -20.88
CA LEU A 395 6.55 0.34 -19.50
C LEU A 395 7.38 1.63 -19.51
N THR A 396 6.71 2.77 -19.72
CA THR A 396 7.34 4.10 -19.66
C THR A 396 7.80 4.37 -18.23
N SER A 397 8.82 5.22 -18.08
CA SER A 397 9.05 5.87 -16.78
C SER A 397 7.74 6.53 -16.33
N ILE A 398 7.59 6.69 -15.03
CA ILE A 398 6.48 7.45 -14.47
C ILE A 398 7.03 8.85 -14.21
N PRO A 399 6.37 9.94 -14.66
CA PRO A 399 6.81 11.27 -14.29
C PRO A 399 6.74 11.36 -12.78
N LYS A 400 7.82 11.82 -12.16
CA LYS A 400 7.96 11.88 -10.70
C LYS A 400 8.59 13.21 -10.31
N LEU A 401 7.85 13.99 -9.54
CA LEU A 401 8.28 15.27 -9.02
C LEU A 401 8.35 15.18 -7.50
N ILE A 402 9.47 15.60 -6.89
CA ILE A 402 9.63 15.63 -5.44
C ILE A 402 9.98 17.05 -5.00
N TRP A 403 9.11 17.62 -4.18
CA TRP A 403 9.37 18.85 -3.45
C TRP A 403 9.73 18.54 -2.00
N THR A 404 10.72 19.26 -1.48
CA THR A 404 11.12 19.17 -0.08
C THR A 404 11.01 20.53 0.60
N ARG A 405 10.59 20.52 1.86
CA ARG A 405 10.55 21.71 2.70
C ARG A 405 11.97 22.14 3.07
N GLN A 406 12.30 23.39 2.76
CA GLN A 406 13.47 24.08 3.27
C GLN A 406 13.19 24.57 4.69
N ILE A 407 14.16 24.40 5.59
CA ILE A 407 14.01 24.71 7.02
C ILE A 407 13.99 26.23 7.28
N ASP A 408 14.53 27.01 6.34
CA ASP A 408 14.87 28.43 6.56
C ASP A 408 13.79 29.44 6.12
N ASP A 409 12.68 29.01 5.48
CA ASP A 409 11.63 29.93 4.99
C ASP A 409 10.20 29.45 5.32
N PRO A 410 9.45 30.20 6.14
CA PRO A 410 8.08 29.84 6.54
C PRO A 410 6.99 30.22 5.52
N LYS A 411 7.24 31.09 4.54
CA LYS A 411 6.17 31.61 3.64
C LYS A 411 6.07 30.86 2.32
N ASP A 412 7.20 30.56 1.71
CA ASP A 412 7.30 29.60 0.63
C ASP A 412 8.29 28.57 1.12
N ALA A 413 7.85 27.39 1.51
CA ALA A 413 8.74 26.44 2.18
C ALA A 413 9.18 25.28 1.28
N PHE A 414 8.44 24.96 0.23
CA PHE A 414 8.75 23.83 -0.65
C PHE A 414 9.55 24.22 -1.87
N SER A 415 10.53 23.39 -2.21
CA SER A 415 11.37 23.56 -3.38
C SER A 415 11.57 22.23 -4.11
N LEU A 416 11.50 22.23 -5.43
CA LEU A 416 11.66 21.02 -6.24
C LEU A 416 13.11 20.51 -6.15
N THR A 417 13.31 19.27 -5.72
CA THR A 417 14.64 18.66 -5.60
C THR A 417 14.89 17.59 -6.66
N ILE A 418 13.86 16.82 -7.02
CA ILE A 418 13.96 15.75 -8.01
C ILE A 418 12.85 15.92 -9.04
N SER A 419 13.23 15.88 -10.31
CA SER A 419 12.31 15.91 -11.44
C SER A 419 12.63 14.75 -12.39
N GLN A 420 11.67 13.84 -12.58
CA GLN A 420 11.74 12.78 -13.59
C GLN A 420 10.59 13.00 -14.56
N LEU A 421 10.92 13.19 -15.83
CA LEU A 421 9.98 13.60 -16.87
C LEU A 421 10.04 12.62 -18.04
N ASP A 422 8.90 12.03 -18.38
CA ASP A 422 8.78 11.11 -19.53
C ASP A 422 8.81 11.85 -20.87
N ARG A 423 8.74 13.18 -20.84
CA ARG A 423 8.79 14.06 -22.00
C ARG A 423 9.53 15.33 -21.65
N LEU A 424 10.27 15.87 -22.61
CA LEU A 424 10.81 17.22 -22.52
C LEU A 424 9.63 18.21 -22.36
N PRO A 425 9.55 18.98 -21.26
CA PRO A 425 8.50 19.96 -21.08
C PRO A 425 8.67 21.08 -22.10
N ARG A 426 7.60 21.82 -22.41
CA ARG A 426 7.64 22.91 -23.42
C ARG A 426 8.68 23.99 -23.10
N THR A 427 8.96 24.21 -21.82
CA THR A 427 9.98 25.15 -21.34
C THR A 427 10.30 24.90 -19.86
N PHE A 428 11.56 25.11 -19.48
CA PHE A 428 11.98 25.21 -18.08
C PHE A 428 11.92 26.65 -17.55
N VAL A 429 11.68 27.64 -18.41
CA VAL A 429 11.70 29.07 -18.06
C VAL A 429 10.61 29.40 -17.02
N SER A 430 9.45 28.73 -17.11
CA SER A 430 8.29 28.91 -16.24
C SER A 430 8.48 28.42 -14.80
N MET A 431 9.56 27.69 -14.51
CA MET A 431 9.88 27.25 -13.15
C MET A 431 10.28 28.43 -12.28
N SER A 432 9.94 28.38 -11.00
CA SER A 432 10.35 29.42 -10.05
C SER A 432 11.88 29.46 -9.90
N ASP A 433 12.45 30.62 -9.63
CA ASP A 433 13.90 30.76 -9.39
C ASP A 433 14.38 29.85 -8.25
N ARG A 434 13.49 29.59 -7.29
CA ARG A 434 13.77 28.69 -6.17
C ARG A 434 13.85 27.23 -6.61
N ASP A 435 12.90 26.75 -7.40
CA ASP A 435 12.95 25.39 -7.93
C ASP A 435 14.22 25.21 -8.78
N LYS A 436 14.57 26.22 -9.58
CA LYS A 436 15.84 26.23 -10.32
C LYS A 436 17.06 26.14 -9.40
N GLN A 437 17.04 26.83 -8.27
CA GLN A 437 18.14 26.82 -7.30
C GLN A 437 18.20 25.58 -6.41
N SER A 438 17.16 24.75 -6.36
CA SER A 438 17.08 23.61 -5.44
C SER A 438 17.04 22.24 -6.13
N LEU A 439 16.75 22.19 -7.43
CA LEU A 439 16.76 20.96 -8.20
C LEU A 439 18.16 20.35 -8.21
N THR A 440 18.31 19.15 -7.64
CA THR A 440 19.58 18.41 -7.59
C THR A 440 19.62 17.30 -8.62
N THR A 441 18.46 16.77 -9.02
CA THR A 441 18.36 15.61 -9.91
C THR A 441 17.32 15.85 -11.00
N LEU A 442 17.72 15.70 -12.27
CA LEU A 442 16.85 15.79 -13.43
C LEU A 442 16.96 14.54 -14.29
N HIS A 443 15.84 13.91 -14.59
CA HIS A 443 15.69 12.91 -15.63
C HIS A 443 14.71 13.42 -16.67
N VAL A 444 15.07 13.34 -17.95
CA VAL A 444 14.22 13.76 -19.05
C VAL A 444 14.31 12.81 -20.23
N GLU A 445 13.16 12.43 -20.76
CA GLU A 445 13.05 11.66 -21.99
C GLU A 445 12.68 12.57 -23.19
N CYS A 446 13.52 12.52 -24.24
CA CYS A 446 13.35 13.28 -25.47
C CYS A 446 12.67 12.42 -26.53
N THR A 447 11.34 12.55 -26.66
CA THR A 447 10.50 11.76 -27.56
C THR A 447 10.43 12.28 -29.00
N GLY A 448 10.85 13.52 -29.23
CA GLY A 448 10.74 14.20 -30.53
C GLY A 448 9.47 15.04 -30.72
N GLU A 449 8.50 14.94 -29.81
CA GLU A 449 7.31 15.82 -29.80
C GLU A 449 7.69 17.28 -29.53
N THR A 450 8.69 17.49 -28.66
CA THR A 450 9.32 18.78 -28.39
C THR A 450 10.82 18.62 -28.61
N LEU A 451 11.41 19.51 -29.42
CA LEU A 451 12.85 19.54 -29.67
C LEU A 451 13.55 20.36 -28.59
N TRP A 452 14.80 19.99 -28.28
CA TRP A 452 15.61 20.72 -27.32
C TRP A 452 16.01 22.11 -27.86
N ASP A 453 15.24 23.12 -27.47
CA ASP A 453 15.53 24.52 -27.72
C ASP A 453 16.50 25.07 -26.65
N PRO A 454 17.67 25.63 -27.02
CA PRO A 454 18.68 26.11 -26.07
C PRO A 454 18.25 27.32 -25.25
N VAL A 455 17.23 28.08 -25.69
CA VAL A 455 16.67 29.22 -24.96
C VAL A 455 15.63 28.72 -23.95
N LEU A 456 14.74 27.83 -24.39
CA LEU A 456 13.62 27.35 -23.56
C LEU A 456 14.01 26.25 -22.58
N HIS A 457 15.08 25.50 -22.87
CA HIS A 457 15.52 24.33 -22.11
C HIS A 457 16.96 24.48 -21.56
N ASN A 458 17.43 25.72 -21.35
CA ASN A 458 18.75 25.94 -20.78
C ASN A 458 18.82 25.44 -19.33
N LEU A 459 19.70 24.45 -19.06
CA LEU A 459 19.90 23.89 -17.73
C LEU A 459 20.97 24.67 -16.91
N GLU A 460 21.69 25.62 -17.49
CA GLU A 460 22.67 26.46 -16.77
C GLU A 460 22.03 27.27 -15.63
N GLN A 461 20.72 27.53 -15.71
CA GLN A 461 19.97 28.24 -14.66
C GLN A 461 19.86 27.41 -13.36
N PHE A 462 20.10 26.09 -13.41
CA PHE A 462 19.94 25.18 -12.29
C PHE A 462 21.25 24.97 -11.52
N LYS A 463 21.59 25.94 -10.67
CA LYS A 463 22.89 26.00 -9.97
C LYS A 463 23.20 24.83 -9.03
N SER A 464 22.16 24.16 -8.53
CA SER A 464 22.29 23.02 -7.61
C SER A 464 22.20 21.67 -8.30
N LEU A 465 22.03 21.64 -9.62
CA LEU A 465 21.86 20.40 -10.38
C LEU A 465 23.15 19.59 -10.37
N ARG A 466 23.09 18.37 -9.83
CA ARG A 466 24.23 17.45 -9.68
C ARG A 466 24.09 16.22 -10.57
N ASP A 467 22.89 15.67 -10.66
CA ASP A 467 22.62 14.43 -11.38
C ASP A 467 21.69 14.72 -12.55
N VAL A 468 22.15 14.42 -13.76
CA VAL A 468 21.36 14.59 -14.99
C VAL A 468 21.30 13.29 -15.76
N GLU A 469 20.09 12.91 -16.15
CA GLU A 469 19.84 11.77 -17.01
C GLU A 469 19.01 12.21 -18.22
N THR A 470 19.52 11.90 -19.42
CA THR A 470 18.85 12.22 -20.67
C THR A 470 18.64 10.93 -21.45
N VAL A 471 17.38 10.59 -21.70
CA VAL A 471 16.98 9.44 -22.52
C VAL A 471 16.45 9.97 -23.84
N SER A 472 17.20 9.79 -24.92
CA SER A 472 16.77 10.25 -26.24
C SER A 472 16.15 9.11 -27.04
N LYS A 473 14.92 9.29 -27.52
CA LYS A 473 14.31 8.48 -28.59
C LYS A 473 14.61 9.03 -29.99
N ILE A 474 15.09 10.27 -30.06
CA ILE A 474 15.60 10.93 -31.27
C ILE A 474 17.14 10.89 -31.30
N PRO A 475 17.79 11.24 -32.43
CA PRO A 475 19.24 11.40 -32.46
C PRO A 475 19.72 12.37 -31.38
N PHE A 476 20.70 11.95 -30.58
CA PHE A 476 21.28 12.76 -29.52
C PHE A 476 21.93 14.03 -30.09
N SER A 477 21.73 15.17 -29.41
CA SER A 477 22.16 16.48 -29.90
C SER A 477 23.22 17.10 -28.99
N GLU A 478 24.25 17.70 -29.59
CA GLU A 478 25.31 18.44 -28.86
C GLU A 478 24.73 19.62 -28.05
N VAL A 479 23.58 20.17 -28.47
CA VAL A 479 22.87 21.26 -27.77
C VAL A 479 22.50 20.88 -26.33
N ILE A 480 22.24 19.59 -26.07
CA ILE A 480 21.96 19.10 -24.72
C ILE A 480 23.18 19.30 -23.84
N LEU A 481 24.38 18.95 -24.33
CA LEU A 481 25.64 19.09 -23.61
C LEU A 481 25.96 20.56 -23.32
N GLU A 482 25.72 21.43 -24.29
CA GLU A 482 25.94 22.89 -24.14
C GLU A 482 25.00 23.53 -23.12
N SER A 483 23.84 22.92 -22.85
CA SER A 483 22.88 23.44 -21.87
C SER A 483 23.18 23.04 -20.42
N LEU A 484 24.07 22.08 -20.18
CA LEU A 484 24.30 21.52 -18.84
C LEU A 484 25.06 22.50 -17.93
N PRO A 485 24.66 22.66 -16.65
CA PRO A 485 25.37 23.52 -15.72
C PRO A 485 26.72 22.91 -15.30
N SER A 486 27.67 23.77 -14.95
CA SER A 486 29.01 23.37 -14.48
C SER A 486 29.00 22.60 -13.15
N SER A 487 27.88 22.59 -12.43
CA SER A 487 27.66 21.91 -11.16
C SER A 487 27.41 20.40 -11.29
N VAL A 488 27.15 19.88 -12.50
CA VAL A 488 26.84 18.47 -12.74
C VAL A 488 28.01 17.58 -12.35
N GLU A 489 27.74 16.61 -11.47
CA GLU A 489 28.68 15.60 -10.97
C GLU A 489 28.45 14.23 -11.60
N SER A 490 27.21 13.92 -11.99
CA SER A 490 26.83 12.65 -12.61
C SER A 490 25.99 12.91 -13.85
N PHE A 491 26.39 12.31 -14.97
CA PHE A 491 25.66 12.42 -16.22
C PHE A 491 25.43 11.05 -16.86
N LEU A 492 24.17 10.77 -17.21
CA LEU A 492 23.78 9.59 -17.97
C LEU A 492 23.16 10.00 -19.29
N VAL A 493 23.70 9.43 -20.37
CA VAL A 493 23.15 9.57 -21.73
C VAL A 493 22.68 8.22 -22.22
N ALA A 494 21.39 8.13 -22.53
CA ALA A 494 20.82 7.02 -23.26
C ALA A 494 20.35 7.51 -24.65
N PHE A 495 20.74 6.82 -25.72
CA PHE A 495 20.43 7.23 -27.09
C PHE A 495 20.04 6.02 -27.98
N PRO A 496 19.23 6.23 -29.03
CA PRO A 496 18.65 5.14 -29.80
C PRO A 496 19.70 4.47 -30.70
N ARG A 497 19.51 3.19 -31.03
CA ARG A 497 20.40 2.45 -31.95
C ARG A 497 20.62 3.14 -33.30
N THR A 498 19.67 3.95 -33.73
CA THR A 498 19.71 4.72 -34.98
C THR A 498 20.80 5.80 -34.96
N THR A 499 21.24 6.22 -33.77
CA THR A 499 22.36 7.15 -33.62
C THR A 499 23.69 6.37 -33.68
N SER A 500 24.64 6.88 -34.45
CA SER A 500 26.01 6.38 -34.50
C SER A 500 26.69 6.60 -33.14
N PHE A 501 27.22 5.53 -32.55
CA PHE A 501 28.00 5.65 -31.31
C PHE A 501 29.23 6.54 -31.51
N SER A 502 29.87 6.48 -32.69
CA SER A 502 31.04 7.31 -33.00
C SER A 502 30.72 8.80 -32.90
N ASP A 503 29.51 9.20 -33.28
CA ASP A 503 29.11 10.61 -33.30
C ASP A 503 28.90 11.09 -31.85
N VAL A 504 28.22 10.28 -31.03
CA VAL A 504 28.02 10.55 -29.60
C VAL A 504 29.35 10.54 -28.84
N ASP A 505 30.25 9.59 -29.15
CA ASP A 505 31.60 9.48 -28.57
C ASP A 505 32.44 10.73 -28.88
N GLN A 506 32.43 11.23 -30.12
CA GLN A 506 33.12 12.46 -30.50
C GLN A 506 32.53 13.72 -29.85
N MET A 507 31.19 13.84 -29.79
CA MET A 507 30.53 14.97 -29.14
C MET A 507 30.89 15.06 -27.65
N LEU A 508 30.79 13.92 -26.95
CA LEU A 508 31.10 13.85 -25.53
C LEU A 508 32.59 14.05 -25.26
N GLU A 509 33.48 13.44 -26.04
CA GLU A 509 34.92 13.65 -25.92
C GLU A 509 35.28 15.12 -26.07
N LYS A 510 34.82 15.76 -27.15
CA LYS A 510 35.08 17.18 -27.43
C LYS A 510 34.62 18.06 -26.27
N HIS A 511 33.44 17.78 -25.71
CA HIS A 511 32.89 18.55 -24.60
C HIS A 511 33.68 18.35 -23.29
N ILE A 512 34.07 17.11 -22.97
CA ILE A 512 34.82 16.77 -21.74
C ILE A 512 36.26 17.29 -21.80
N SER A 513 36.92 17.12 -22.95
CA SER A 513 38.30 17.58 -23.19
C SER A 513 38.43 19.11 -23.13
N ARG A 514 37.37 19.84 -23.52
CA ARG A 514 37.30 21.31 -23.38
C ARG A 514 37.00 21.79 -21.96
N GLY A 515 36.71 20.88 -21.03
CA GLY A 515 36.33 21.24 -19.67
C GLY A 515 34.90 21.75 -19.51
N GLY A 516 34.00 21.44 -20.45
CA GLY A 516 32.60 21.91 -20.42
C GLY A 516 31.84 21.51 -19.15
N LEU A 517 32.16 20.34 -18.59
CA LEU A 517 31.65 19.87 -17.29
C LEU A 517 32.82 19.74 -16.30
N PRO A 518 33.16 20.81 -15.56
CA PRO A 518 34.32 20.80 -14.66
C PRO A 518 34.12 19.89 -13.44
N SER A 519 32.89 19.78 -12.92
CA SER A 519 32.57 19.02 -11.71
C SER A 519 32.24 17.54 -11.94
N LEU A 520 32.22 17.08 -13.20
CA LEU A 520 31.80 15.73 -13.56
C LEU A 520 32.72 14.68 -12.93
N LYS A 521 32.12 13.75 -12.18
CA LYS A 521 32.79 12.60 -11.54
C LYS A 521 32.37 11.29 -12.18
N ASN A 522 31.12 11.18 -12.61
CA ASN A 522 30.55 9.94 -13.16
C ASN A 522 29.92 10.20 -14.53
N LEU A 523 30.27 9.37 -15.51
CA LEU A 523 29.68 9.41 -16.84
C LEU A 523 29.23 8.02 -17.27
N ARG A 524 27.94 7.91 -17.62
CA ARG A 524 27.35 6.67 -18.13
C ARG A 524 26.79 6.88 -19.52
N VAL A 525 27.21 6.04 -20.45
CA VAL A 525 26.77 6.10 -21.85
C VAL A 525 26.08 4.80 -22.20
N VAL A 526 24.88 4.90 -22.74
CA VAL A 526 23.96 3.79 -22.92
C VAL A 526 23.38 3.83 -24.33
N ARG A 527 23.55 2.76 -25.11
CA ARG A 527 22.92 2.61 -26.42
C ARG A 527 21.67 1.74 -26.32
N LEU A 528 20.56 2.15 -26.93
CA LEU A 528 19.27 1.47 -26.83
C LEU A 528 19.00 0.61 -28.07
N TYR A 529 19.00 -0.72 -27.93
CA TYR A 529 18.87 -1.66 -29.06
C TYR A 529 17.44 -2.19 -29.32
N PHE A 530 16.50 -1.99 -28.40
CA PHE A 530 15.11 -2.43 -28.55
C PHE A 530 14.17 -1.24 -28.37
N ASP A 531 13.35 -0.97 -29.39
CA ASP A 531 12.37 0.11 -29.37
C ASP A 531 11.18 -0.22 -28.43
N ASP A 532 10.90 -1.51 -28.18
CA ASP A 532 9.66 -1.98 -27.52
C ASP A 532 9.83 -2.84 -26.25
N LYS A 533 11.05 -3.05 -25.74
CA LYS A 533 11.25 -3.82 -24.49
C LYS A 533 12.28 -3.18 -23.59
N GLU A 534 11.90 -3.10 -22.31
CA GLU A 534 12.74 -2.75 -21.15
C GLU A 534 14.21 -3.04 -21.46
N TYR A 535 14.97 -1.95 -21.63
CA TYR A 535 16.41 -1.82 -21.51
C TYR A 535 17.18 -3.13 -21.21
N ALA A 536 17.19 -4.03 -22.19
CA ALA A 536 17.85 -5.31 -22.08
C ALA A 536 19.33 -5.12 -22.43
N TYR A 537 20.09 -4.50 -21.53
CA TYR A 537 21.51 -4.31 -21.72
C TYR A 537 22.21 -5.67 -21.80
N ARG A 538 23.05 -5.85 -22.82
CA ARG A 538 24.07 -6.89 -22.80
C ARG A 538 25.39 -6.20 -22.54
N ARG A 539 26.25 -6.79 -21.72
CA ARG A 539 27.64 -6.33 -21.66
C ARG A 539 28.30 -6.78 -22.97
N VAL A 540 28.09 -6.04 -24.06
CA VAL A 540 28.68 -6.37 -25.36
C VAL A 540 30.15 -5.97 -25.30
N LYS A 541 31.04 -6.92 -25.60
CA LYS A 541 32.46 -6.62 -25.79
C LYS A 541 32.59 -5.66 -26.97
N ILE A 542 33.07 -4.45 -26.68
CA ILE A 542 33.40 -3.45 -27.70
C ILE A 542 34.41 -4.07 -28.67
N SER A 543 34.17 -3.89 -29.97
CA SER A 543 35.14 -4.22 -31.01
C SER A 543 36.38 -3.34 -30.87
N SER A 544 37.51 -3.95 -30.49
CA SER A 544 38.95 -3.55 -30.64
C SER A 544 39.44 -2.09 -30.47
N SER A 545 38.60 -1.06 -30.44
CA SER A 545 38.97 0.35 -30.26
C SER A 545 38.42 0.87 -28.93
N ILE A 546 39.29 1.44 -28.11
CA ILE A 546 38.92 2.15 -26.88
C ILE A 546 38.14 3.40 -27.29
N PRO A 547 36.92 3.65 -26.77
CA PRO A 547 36.15 4.86 -27.06
C PRO A 547 36.95 6.12 -26.73
N LEU A 548 36.87 7.15 -27.57
CA LEU A 548 37.60 8.41 -27.39
C LEU A 548 37.24 9.07 -26.05
N ILE A 549 35.96 9.01 -25.68
CA ILE A 549 35.44 9.50 -24.41
C ILE A 549 36.09 8.83 -23.20
N SER A 550 36.47 7.54 -23.31
CA SER A 550 37.09 6.80 -22.21
C SER A 550 38.48 7.37 -21.90
N VAL A 551 39.22 7.81 -22.92
CA VAL A 551 40.54 8.41 -22.76
C VAL A 551 40.43 9.80 -22.13
N ALA A 552 39.49 10.62 -22.61
CA ALA A 552 39.21 11.94 -22.03
C ALA A 552 38.75 11.85 -20.57
N CYS A 553 37.89 10.89 -20.23
CA CYS A 553 37.45 10.64 -18.86
C CYS A 553 38.63 10.22 -17.96
N GLN A 554 39.48 9.30 -18.43
CA GLN A 554 40.66 8.86 -17.67
C GLN A 554 41.62 10.03 -17.41
N GLY A 555 41.85 10.88 -18.39
CA GLY A 555 42.70 12.08 -18.25
C GLY A 555 42.18 13.08 -17.19
N ARG A 556 40.89 13.05 -16.88
CA ARG A 556 40.22 13.92 -15.90
C ARG A 556 39.80 13.21 -14.61
N GLY A 557 40.10 11.90 -14.46
CA GLY A 557 39.72 11.13 -13.27
C GLY A 557 38.22 10.85 -13.14
N ILE A 558 37.49 10.80 -14.25
CA ILE A 558 36.04 10.57 -14.31
C ILE A 558 35.76 9.06 -14.40
N GLU A 559 34.87 8.54 -13.56
CA GLU A 559 34.40 7.16 -13.65
C GLU A 559 33.51 7.00 -14.88
N TYR A 560 33.98 6.23 -15.86
CA TYR A 560 33.28 5.99 -17.12
C TYR A 560 32.72 4.56 -17.18
N SER A 561 31.43 4.44 -17.53
CA SER A 561 30.82 3.15 -17.87
C SER A 561 30.00 3.25 -19.16
N ALA A 562 30.15 2.25 -20.02
CA ALA A 562 29.41 2.14 -21.26
C ALA A 562 28.59 0.84 -21.29
N TRP A 563 27.34 0.95 -21.72
CA TRP A 563 26.39 -0.17 -21.84
C TRP A 563 25.83 -0.17 -23.27
N PHE A 564 25.88 -1.33 -23.91
CA PHE A 564 25.38 -1.53 -25.28
C PHE A 564 24.21 -2.49 -25.28
#